data_AF-A0A956YCA0-F1
#
_entry.id   AF-A0A956YCA0-F1
#
_cell.length_a   1.000
_cell.length_b   1.000
_cell.length_c   1.000
_cell.angle_alpha   90.00
_cell.angle_beta   90.00
_cell.angle_gamma   90.00
#
_symmetry.space_group_name_H-M   'P 1'
#
loop_
_entity.id
_entity.type
_entity.pdbx_description
1 polymer ?
#
loop_
_entity_poly.entity_id
_entity_poly.type
_entity_poly.pdbx_seq_one_letter_code
_entity_poly.pdbx_strand_id
1 'polypeptide(L)' 'NVQAAVICSTDALYKEIVEPLARSLKHVQPDIRVILAGYPPDEVPDFETYGIDAFIHAQANIYAINQQLQEWLGVSS' A
#
# COMPACT_ATOMS: atom_id res chain seq x y z
N ASN A 1 7.89 -11.71 11.67
CA ASN A 1 7.78 -10.24 11.59
C ASN A 1 7.36 -9.89 10.18
N VAL A 2 6.22 -9.20 9.99
CA VAL A 2 5.75 -8.80 8.65
C VAL A 2 6.35 -7.43 8.35
N GLN A 3 6.90 -7.22 7.16
CA GLN A 3 7.53 -5.95 6.78
C GLN A 3 6.69 -5.15 5.78
N ALA A 4 5.87 -5.85 4.98
CA ALA A 4 4.93 -5.24 4.05
C ALA A 4 3.59 -6.00 4.07
N ALA A 5 2.49 -5.29 3.88
CA ALA A 5 1.13 -5.81 3.76
C ALA A 5 0.46 -5.23 2.51
N VAL A 6 -0.31 -6.07 1.80
CA VAL A 6 -1.06 -5.66 0.60
C VAL A 6 -2.56 -5.74 0.90
N ILE A 7 -3.27 -4.62 0.75
CA ILE A 7 -4.73 -4.59 0.79
C ILE A 7 -5.24 -4.90 -0.61
N CYS A 8 -6.02 -5.98 -0.74
CA CYS A 8 -6.60 -6.42 -2.00
C CYS A 8 -8.10 -6.68 -1.81
N SER A 9 -8.94 -5.95 -2.52
CA SER A 9 -10.40 -6.06 -2.47
C SER A 9 -11.00 -5.58 -3.78
N THR A 10 -12.28 -5.22 -3.78
CA THR A 10 -12.96 -4.55 -4.89
C THR A 10 -13.00 -3.05 -4.68
N ASP A 11 -13.01 -2.28 -5.78
CA ASP A 11 -13.07 -0.81 -5.73
C ASP A 11 -14.25 -0.28 -4.90
N ALA A 12 -15.38 -0.98 -4.96
CA ALA A 12 -16.58 -0.62 -4.19
C ALA A 12 -16.38 -0.65 -2.67
N LEU A 13 -15.45 -1.47 -2.17
CA LEU A 13 -15.19 -1.64 -0.74
C LEU A 13 -14.05 -0.76 -0.23
N TYR A 14 -13.24 -0.14 -1.10
CA TYR A 14 -12.04 0.58 -0.67
C TYR A 14 -12.33 1.76 0.25
N LYS A 15 -13.41 2.50 0.00
CA LYS A 15 -13.85 3.62 0.86
C LYS A 15 -14.14 3.21 2.29
N GLU A 16 -14.58 1.97 2.50
CA GLU A 16 -14.92 1.45 3.83
C GLU A 16 -13.72 0.82 4.52
N ILE A 17 -12.85 0.12 3.77
CA ILE A 17 -11.82 -0.73 4.38
C ILE A 17 -10.42 -0.11 4.41
N VAL A 18 -10.06 0.76 3.46
CA VAL A 18 -8.66 1.20 3.29
C VAL A 18 -8.22 2.06 4.47
N GLU A 19 -9.00 3.06 4.87
CA GLU A 19 -8.66 3.91 6.01
C GLU A 19 -8.49 3.13 7.31
N PRO A 20 -9.49 2.37 7.81
CA PRO A 20 -9.37 1.69 9.09
C PRO A 20 -8.24 0.65 9.09
N LEU A 21 -8.01 -0.06 7.99
CA LEU A 21 -6.93 -1.04 7.90
C LEU A 21 -5.55 -0.37 7.87
N ALA A 22 -5.34 0.62 7.00
CA ALA A 22 -4.04 1.28 6.87
C ALA A 22 -3.64 1.96 8.19
N ARG A 23 -4.56 2.71 8.81
CA ARG A 23 -4.32 3.37 10.10
C ARG A 23 -4.06 2.35 11.21
N SER A 24 -4.81 1.26 11.27
CA SER A 24 -4.59 0.22 12.28
C SER A 24 -3.22 -0.45 12.11
N LEU A 25 -2.81 -0.74 10.87
CA LEU A 25 -1.49 -1.33 10.59
C LEU A 25 -0.36 -0.39 11.01
N LYS A 26 -0.44 0.89 10.61
CA LYS A 26 0.55 1.91 10.99
C LYS A 26 0.56 2.19 12.49
N HIS A 27 -0.57 2.06 13.18
CA HIS A 27 -0.65 2.20 14.64
C HIS A 27 0.09 1.07 15.37
N VAL A 28 -0.13 -0.19 14.94
CA VAL A 28 0.49 -1.37 15.56
C VAL A 28 1.97 -1.49 15.17
N GLN A 29 2.31 -1.13 13.93
CA GLN A 29 3.67 -1.21 13.39
C GLN A 29 3.95 0.01 12.50
N PRO A 30 4.48 1.11 13.06
CA PRO A 30 4.71 2.36 12.32
C PRO A 30 5.56 2.21 11.05
N ASP A 31 6.51 1.28 11.07
CA ASP A 31 7.46 1.05 9.97
C ASP A 31 6.96 0.08 8.90
N ILE A 32 5.78 -0.54 9.05
CA ILE A 32 5.24 -1.46 8.05
C ILE A 32 4.98 -0.72 6.73
N ARG A 33 5.27 -1.36 5.60
CA ARG A 33 4.87 -0.87 4.28
C ARG A 33 3.47 -1.37 3.94
N VAL A 34 2.53 -0.47 3.67
CA VAL A 34 1.15 -0.80 3.30
C VAL A 34 0.95 -0.47 1.84
N ILE A 35 0.53 -1.45 1.05
CA ILE A 35 0.39 -1.34 -0.40
C ILE A 35 -1.08 -1.57 -0.74
N LEU A 36 -1.65 -0.78 -1.64
CA LEU A 36 -3.01 -0.99 -2.15
C LEU A 36 -2.97 -1.65 -3.53
N ALA A 37 -3.68 -2.75 -3.71
CA ALA A 37 -3.87 -3.40 -5.00
C ALA A 37 -5.05 -2.76 -5.78
N GLY A 38 -4.88 -1.51 -6.18
CA GLY A 38 -5.86 -0.72 -6.89
C GLY A 38 -5.35 0.70 -7.10
N TYR A 39 -5.96 1.43 -8.03
CA TYR A 39 -5.58 2.83 -8.29
C TYR A 39 -6.80 3.66 -8.70
N PRO A 40 -7.69 4.01 -7.76
CA PRO A 40 -8.75 4.99 -7.99
C PRO A 40 -8.16 6.41 -7.93
N PRO A 41 -7.92 7.10 -9.06
CA PRO A 41 -7.07 8.30 -9.11
C PRO A 41 -7.56 9.44 -8.22
N ASP A 42 -8.88 9.58 -8.09
CA ASP A 42 -9.51 10.64 -7.30
C ASP A 42 -9.36 10.42 -5.78
N GLU A 43 -9.06 9.18 -5.34
CA GLU A 43 -8.95 8.80 -3.93
C GLU A 43 -7.48 8.59 -3.49
N VAL A 44 -6.53 8.59 -4.43
CA VAL A 44 -5.09 8.43 -4.15
C VAL A 44 -4.58 9.39 -3.07
N PRO A 45 -4.89 10.71 -3.10
CA PRO A 45 -4.42 11.63 -2.07
C PRO A 45 -4.90 11.25 -0.66
N ASP A 46 -6.15 10.81 -0.54
CA ASP A 46 -6.71 10.38 0.75
C ASP A 46 -6.02 9.10 1.23
N PHE A 47 -5.82 8.13 0.34
CA PHE A 47 -5.17 6.87 0.66
C PHE A 47 -3.71 7.03 1.11
N GLU A 48 -2.96 7.95 0.51
CA GLU A 48 -1.63 8.31 0.98
C GLU A 48 -1.69 8.88 2.41
N THR A 49 -2.68 9.72 2.73
CA THR A 49 -2.86 10.27 4.09
C THR A 49 -3.25 9.22 5.13
N TYR A 50 -3.86 8.12 4.70
CA TYR A 50 -4.21 6.98 5.56
C TYR A 50 -3.00 6.07 5.84
N GLY A 51 -1.92 6.24 5.10
CA GLY A 51 -0.67 5.50 5.25
C GLY A 51 -0.44 4.43 4.18
N ILE A 52 -1.05 4.53 3.00
CA ILE A 52 -0.68 3.73 1.84
C ILE A 52 0.65 4.27 1.27
N ASP A 53 1.64 3.38 1.14
CA ASP A 53 2.99 3.72 0.67
C ASP A 53 3.20 3.46 -0.84
N ALA A 54 2.39 2.57 -1.44
CA ALA A 54 2.45 2.27 -2.88
C ALA A 54 1.13 1.69 -3.41
N PHE A 55 0.97 1.76 -4.73
CA PHE A 55 -0.18 1.23 -5.46
C PHE A 55 0.26 0.22 -6.52
N ILE A 56 -0.42 -0.91 -6.59
CA ILE A 56 -0.23 -1.93 -7.64
C ILE A 56 -1.50 -2.00 -8.48
N HIS A 57 -1.37 -1.82 -9.79
CA HIS A 57 -2.46 -1.93 -10.75
C HIS A 57 -1.92 -2.41 -12.12
N ALA A 58 -2.82 -2.74 -13.05
CA ALA A 58 -2.44 -3.35 -14.33
C ALA A 58 -1.49 -2.51 -15.21
N GLN A 59 -1.48 -1.19 -15.01
CA GLN A 59 -0.62 -0.25 -15.76
C GLN A 59 0.60 0.20 -14.96
N ALA A 60 0.80 -0.33 -13.75
CA ALA A 60 1.91 0.06 -12.90
C ALA A 60 3.24 -0.46 -13.46
N ASN A 61 4.32 0.30 -13.25
CA ASN A 61 5.67 -0.18 -13.52
C ASN A 61 6.08 -1.20 -12.45
N ILE A 62 5.77 -2.48 -12.70
CA ILE A 62 6.02 -3.58 -11.75
C ILE A 62 7.51 -3.75 -11.43
N TYR A 63 8.42 -3.43 -12.37
CA TYR A 63 9.85 -3.46 -12.09
C TYR A 63 10.22 -2.45 -11.00
N ALA A 64 9.77 -1.20 -11.15
CA ALA A 64 10.06 -0.14 -10.18
C ALA A 64 9.45 -0.45 -8.80
N ILE A 65 8.22 -0.97 -8.76
CA ILE A 65 7.56 -1.36 -7.50
C ILE A 65 8.33 -2.49 -6.80
N ASN A 66 8.73 -3.52 -7.55
CA ASN A 66 9.49 -4.63 -6.97
C ASN A 66 10.88 -4.20 -6.51
N GLN A 67 11.54 -3.31 -7.24
CA GLN A 67 12.82 -2.73 -6.81
C GLN A 67 12.65 -1.96 -5.50
N GLN A 68 11.66 -1.06 -5.43
CA GLN A 68 11.34 -0.30 -4.23
C GLN A 68 10.98 -1.20 -3.04
N LEU A 69 10.20 -2.26 -3.27
CA LEU A 69 9.88 -3.24 -2.23
C LEU A 69 11.14 -3.94 -1.72
N GLN A 70 12.04 -4.36 -2.62
CA GLN A 70 13.30 -5.00 -2.20
C GLN A 70 14.19 -4.03 -1.40
N GLU A 71 14.24 -2.76 -1.75
CA GLU A 71 14.94 -1.71 -0.99
C GLU A 71 14.33 -1.53 0.41
N TRP A 72 12.99 -1.43 0.51
CA TRP A 72 12.30 -1.33 1.80
C TRP A 72 12.54 -2.54 2.71
N LEU A 73 12.66 -3.73 2.11
CA LEU A 73 12.90 -4.98 2.82
C LEU A 73 14.39 -5.25 3.08
N GLY A 74 15.29 -4.39 2.61
CA GLY A 74 16.74 -4.57 2.74
C GLY A 74 17.31 -5.75 1.93
N VAL A 75 16.61 -6.18 0.88
CA VAL A 75 17.02 -7.27 -0.03
C VAL A 75 17.96 -6.74 -1.12
N SER A 76 17.75 -5.50 -1.57
CA SER A 76 18.59 -4.80 -2.54
C SER A 76 18.87 -3.37 -2.09
N SER A 77 19.89 -2.75 -2.69
CA SER A 77 20.37 -1.40 -2.37
C SER A 77 20.72 -0.62 -3.62
#